data_AF-A0A5B2XTC9-F1
#
_entry.id   AF-A0A5B2XTC9-F1
#
_cell.length_a   1.000
_cell.length_b   1.000
_cell.length_c   1.000
_cell.angle_alpha   90.00
_cell.angle_beta   90.00
_cell.angle_gamma   90.00
#
_symmetry.space_group_name_H-M   'P 1'
#
loop_
_entity.id
_entity.type
_entity.pdbx_description
1 polymer ?
#
loop_
_entity_poly.entity_id
_entity_poly.type
_entity_poly.pdbx_seq_one_letter_code
_entity_poly.pdbx_strand_id
1 'polypeptide(L)'
;MSRRATFTLEESDEAAVSAFADPERAEHSALVAWAAEHGMQVGSSDAAVIRALLRAGAEALREQVLEQGYAQLAASRTDEETDERRTLRARYVERTDRRMPT
;
A
#
# COMPACT_ATOMS: atom_id res chain seq x y z
N MET A 1 3.50 -23.45 2.92
CA MET A 1 2.40 -24.34 2.53
C MET A 1 1.77 -23.77 1.27
N SER A 2 1.71 -24.54 0.18
CA SER A 2 1.13 -24.09 -1.08
C SER A 2 -0.23 -24.75 -1.29
N ARG A 3 -1.27 -23.95 -1.57
CA ARG A 3 -2.61 -24.44 -1.91
C ARG A 3 -2.84 -24.25 -3.40
N ARG A 4 -3.31 -25.30 -4.08
CA ARG A 4 -3.80 -25.18 -5.47
C ARG A 4 -5.28 -24.85 -5.46
N ALA A 5 -5.66 -23.86 -6.26
CA ALA A 5 -7.03 -23.48 -6.52
C ALA A 5 -7.22 -23.39 -8.04
N THR A 6 -8.33 -23.92 -8.53
CA THR A 6 -8.77 -23.76 -9.92
C THR A 6 -10.00 -22.86 -9.88
N PHE A 7 -10.02 -21.84 -10.72
CA PHE A 7 -11.16 -20.96 -10.88
C PHE A 7 -11.34 -20.70 -12.37
N THR A 8 -12.60 -20.50 -12.75
CA THR A 8 -12.97 -20.02 -14.09
C THR A 8 -13.21 -18.53 -13.97
N LEU A 9 -12.62 -17.75 -14.87
CA LEU A 9 -12.87 -16.32 -14.93
C LEU A 9 -14.20 -16.07 -15.64
N GLU A 10 -15.02 -15.20 -15.06
CA GLU A 10 -16.16 -14.63 -15.77
C GLU A 10 -15.66 -13.55 -16.76
N GLU A 11 -16.49 -13.15 -17.72
CA GLU A 11 -16.11 -12.21 -18.78
C GLU A 11 -15.52 -10.90 -18.22
N SER A 12 -16.07 -10.38 -17.12
CA SER A 12 -15.56 -9.19 -16.45
C SER A 12 -14.16 -9.39 -15.86
N ASP A 13 -13.89 -10.57 -15.28
CA ASP A 13 -12.61 -10.86 -14.67
C ASP A 13 -11.55 -11.12 -15.74
N GLU A 14 -11.94 -11.78 -16.84
CA GLU A 14 -11.08 -11.99 -17.99
C GLU A 14 -10.67 -10.65 -18.62
N ALA A 15 -11.62 -9.73 -18.82
CA ALA A 15 -11.34 -8.40 -19.34
C ALA A 15 -10.38 -7.62 -18.43
N ALA A 16 -10.57 -7.73 -17.11
CA ALA A 16 -9.69 -7.10 -16.13
C ALA A 16 -8.27 -7.68 -16.19
N VAL A 17 -8.12 -9.01 -16.23
CA VAL A 17 -6.81 -9.69 -16.29
C VAL A 17 -6.11 -9.43 -17.63
N SER A 18 -6.86 -9.45 -18.74
CA SER A 18 -6.35 -9.27 -20.10
C SER A 18 -5.59 -7.95 -20.27
N ALA A 19 -6.07 -6.86 -19.65
CA ALA A 19 -5.37 -5.57 -19.66
C ALA A 19 -3.94 -5.66 -19.10
N PHE A 20 -3.73 -6.51 -18.08
CA PHE A 20 -2.43 -6.72 -17.45
C PHE A 20 -1.64 -7.88 -18.05
N ALA A 21 -2.23 -8.70 -18.93
CA ALA A 21 -1.57 -9.82 -19.56
C ALA A 21 -0.88 -9.44 -20.88
N ASP A 22 -1.33 -8.36 -21.54
CA ASP A 22 -0.76 -7.87 -22.80
C ASP A 22 0.54 -7.08 -22.57
N PRO A 23 1.71 -7.56 -23.07
CA PRO A 23 2.99 -6.90 -22.84
C PRO A 23 3.12 -5.49 -23.43
N GLU A 24 2.34 -5.17 -24.45
CA GLU A 24 2.38 -3.88 -25.14
C GLU A 24 1.60 -2.79 -24.39
N ARG A 25 0.87 -3.18 -23.34
CA ARG A 25 0.03 -2.27 -22.57
C ARG A 25 0.78 -1.64 -21.39
N ALA A 26 0.41 -0.41 -21.08
CA ALA A 26 0.93 0.31 -19.93
C ALA A 26 0.61 -0.43 -18.62
N GLU A 27 -0.57 -1.03 -18.51
CA GLU A 27 -1.00 -1.79 -17.35
C GLU A 27 -0.09 -2.98 -17.04
N HIS A 28 0.34 -3.74 -18.05
CA HIS A 28 1.31 -4.82 -17.86
C HIS A 28 2.66 -4.26 -17.37
N SER A 29 3.16 -3.18 -17.97
CA SER A 29 4.42 -2.56 -17.51
C SER A 29 4.35 -2.09 -16.06
N ALA A 30 3.22 -1.53 -15.63
CA ALA A 30 3.00 -1.11 -14.26
C ALA A 30 3.00 -2.31 -13.30
N LEU A 31 2.35 -3.42 -13.69
CA LEU A 31 2.36 -4.65 -12.91
C LEU A 31 3.76 -5.27 -12.80
N VAL A 32 4.54 -5.24 -13.87
CA VAL A 32 5.93 -5.73 -13.88
C VAL A 32 6.80 -4.89 -12.95
N ALA A 33 6.69 -3.56 -13.01
CA ALA A 33 7.43 -2.66 -12.13
C ALA A 33 7.07 -2.91 -10.66
N TRP A 34 5.78 -2.95 -10.35
CA TRP A 34 5.30 -3.26 -9.01
C TRP A 34 5.80 -4.64 -8.55
N ALA A 35 5.71 -5.67 -9.40
CA ALA A 35 6.18 -7.01 -9.04
C ALA A 35 7.69 -7.03 -8.74
N ALA A 36 8.50 -6.30 -9.52
CA ALA A 36 9.95 -6.21 -9.31
C ALA A 36 10.28 -5.57 -7.96
N GLU A 37 9.58 -4.49 -7.58
CA GLU A 37 9.72 -3.85 -6.26
C GLU A 37 9.40 -4.82 -5.11
N HIS A 38 8.51 -5.78 -5.34
CA HIS A 38 8.06 -6.77 -4.36
C HIS A 38 8.82 -8.11 -4.45
N GLY A 39 9.95 -8.14 -5.18
CA GLY A 39 10.82 -9.30 -5.33
C GLY A 39 10.19 -10.45 -6.14
N MET A 40 9.26 -10.12 -7.04
CA MET A 40 8.56 -11.07 -7.89
C MET A 40 8.91 -10.85 -9.36
N GLN A 41 8.80 -11.91 -10.15
CA GLN A 41 8.82 -11.83 -11.60
C GLN A 41 7.45 -12.20 -12.15
N VAL A 42 6.89 -11.33 -12.99
CA VAL A 42 5.68 -11.64 -13.75
C VAL A 42 6.12 -12.47 -14.95
N GLY A 43 5.80 -13.75 -14.93
CA GLY A 43 5.98 -14.61 -16.11
C GLY A 43 4.89 -14.35 -17.14
N SER A 44 5.09 -14.84 -18.36
CA SER A 44 4.16 -14.68 -19.50
C SER A 44 2.88 -15.50 -19.40
N SER A 45 2.58 -16.08 -18.23
CA SER A 45 1.39 -16.92 -18.04
C SER A 45 0.33 -16.14 -17.29
N ASP A 46 -0.94 -16.29 -17.66
CA ASP A 46 -2.07 -15.66 -16.95
C ASP A 46 -2.05 -15.99 -15.45
N ALA A 47 -1.68 -17.21 -15.08
CA ALA A 47 -1.56 -17.60 -13.68
C ALA A 47 -0.51 -16.76 -12.92
N ALA A 48 0.56 -16.30 -13.58
CA ALA A 48 1.56 -15.43 -12.98
C ALA A 48 1.05 -13.99 -12.85
N VAL A 49 0.37 -13.49 -13.88
CA VAL A 49 -0.30 -12.17 -13.87
C VAL A 49 -1.34 -12.13 -12.75
N ILE A 50 -2.23 -13.12 -12.67
CA ILE A 50 -3.27 -13.20 -11.63
C ILE A 50 -2.67 -13.30 -10.23
N ARG A 51 -1.57 -14.06 -10.05
CA ARG A 51 -0.89 -14.11 -8.74
C ARG A 51 -0.30 -12.75 -8.35
N ALA A 52 0.28 -12.02 -9.29
CA ALA A 52 0.81 -10.69 -9.04
C ALA A 52 -0.32 -9.72 -8.69
N LEU A 53 -1.40 -9.70 -9.47
CA LEU A 53 -2.60 -8.90 -9.21
C LEU A 53 -3.24 -9.21 -7.86
N LEU A 54 -3.36 -10.49 -7.50
CA LEU A 54 -3.91 -10.90 -6.20
C LEU A 54 -3.09 -10.35 -5.05
N ARG A 55 -1.75 -10.37 -5.16
CA ARG A 55 -0.87 -9.84 -4.12
C ARG A 55 -0.95 -8.31 -4.06
N ALA A 56 -0.95 -7.64 -5.21
CA ALA A 56 -1.09 -6.19 -5.30
C ALA A 56 -2.41 -5.70 -4.71
N GLY A 57 -3.52 -6.36 -5.08
CA GLY A 57 -4.83 -6.03 -4.54
C GLY A 57 -4.94 -6.28 -3.03
N ALA A 58 -4.38 -7.39 -2.54
CA ALA A 58 -4.35 -7.66 -1.10
C ALA A 58 -3.53 -6.63 -0.32
N GLU A 59 -2.46 -6.12 -0.91
CA GLU A 59 -1.63 -5.06 -0.32
C GLU A 59 -2.33 -3.71 -0.32
N ALA A 60 -2.90 -3.30 -1.45
CA ALA A 60 -3.69 -2.08 -1.58
C ALA A 60 -4.85 -2.04 -0.58
N LEU A 61 -5.57 -3.15 -0.39
CA LEU A 61 -6.64 -3.23 0.60
C LEU A 61 -6.13 -3.11 2.04
N ARG A 62 -4.97 -3.67 2.36
CA ARG A 62 -4.36 -3.53 3.71
C ARG A 62 -3.92 -2.09 3.96
N GLU A 63 -3.30 -1.46 2.98
CA GLU A 63 -2.88 -0.07 3.08
C GLU A 63 -4.07 0.87 3.28
N GLN A 64 -5.15 0.65 2.53
CA GLN A 64 -6.40 1.40 2.70
C GLN A 64 -6.98 1.24 4.11
N VAL A 65 -6.94 0.03 4.69
CA VAL A 65 -7.40 -0.20 6.07
C VAL A 65 -6.51 0.54 7.08
N LEU A 66 -5.19 0.56 6.87
CA LEU A 66 -4.27 1.31 7.72
C LEU A 66 -4.53 2.81 7.65
N GLU A 67 -4.71 3.35 6.44
CA GLU A 67 -5.03 4.76 6.22
C GLU A 67 -6.33 5.16 6.94
N GLN A 68 -7.38 4.35 6.81
CA GLN A 68 -8.63 4.55 7.53
C GLN A 68 -8.45 4.51 9.05
N GLY A 69 -7.63 3.58 9.56
CA GLY A 69 -7.31 3.49 10.99
C GLY A 69 -6.58 4.73 11.49
N TYR A 70 -5.60 5.24 10.73
CA TYR A 70 -4.90 6.49 11.06
C TYR A 70 -5.83 7.71 11.01
N ALA A 71 -6.74 7.77 10.04
CA ALA A 71 -7.73 8.84 9.96
C ALA A 71 -8.67 8.84 11.17
N GLN A 72 -9.11 7.66 11.62
CA GLN A 72 -9.93 7.53 12.83
C GLN A 72 -9.17 7.94 14.09
N LEU A 73 -7.91 7.51 14.25
CA LEU A 73 -7.06 7.94 15.36
C LEU A 73 -6.80 9.45 15.37
N ALA A 74 -6.64 10.06 14.20
CA ALA A 74 -6.49 11.51 14.09
C ALA A 74 -7.79 12.24 14.47
N ALA A 75 -8.95 11.70 14.10
CA ALA A 75 -10.26 12.26 14.40
C ALA A 75 -10.67 12.06 15.87
N SER A 76 -10.18 11.01 16.55
CA SER A 76 -10.49 10.74 17.96
C SER A 76 -9.66 11.56 18.95
N ARG A 77 -8.73 12.40 18.47
CA ARG A 77 -7.92 13.25 19.35
C ARG A 77 -8.80 14.25 20.08
N THR A 78 -8.61 14.34 21.39
CA THR A 78 -9.27 15.34 22.23
C THR A 78 -8.45 16.62 22.30
N ASP A 79 -9.10 17.72 22.71
CA ASP A 79 -8.43 19.01 22.87
C ASP A 79 -7.32 18.96 23.95
N GLU A 80 -7.49 18.15 25.01
CA GLU A 80 -6.46 17.92 26.04
C GLU A 80 -5.17 17.31 25.47
N GLU A 81 -5.26 16.32 24.59
CA GLU A 81 -4.09 15.71 23.95
C GLU A 81 -3.36 16.69 23.01
N THR A 82 -4.09 17.66 22.46
CA THR A 82 -3.55 18.70 21.58
C THR A 82 -2.74 19.74 22.38
N ASP A 83 -3.23 20.13 23.55
CA ASP A 83 -2.55 21.05 24.46
C ASP A 83 -1.32 20.42 25.13
N GLU A 84 -1.38 19.14 25.48
CA GLU A 84 -0.21 18.40 25.98
C GLU A 84 0.90 18.31 24.92
N ARG A 85 0.56 18.02 23.66
CA ARG A 85 1.54 18.03 22.55
C ARG A 85 2.14 19.42 22.32
N ARG A 86 1.35 20.48 22.43
CA ARG A 86 1.84 21.87 22.29
C ARG A 86 2.86 22.19 23.39
N THR A 87 2.56 21.79 24.61
CA THR A 87 3.43 21.97 25.78
C THR A 87 4.73 21.18 25.65
N LEU A 88 4.64 19.91 25.23
CA LEU A 88 5.81 19.07 24.97
C LEU A 88 6.69 19.64 23.85
N ARG A 89 6.08 20.15 22.78
CA ARG A 89 6.81 20.78 21.67
C ARG A 89 7.52 22.06 22.10
N ALA A 90 6.87 22.90 22.91
CA ALA A 90 7.48 24.12 23.45
C ALA A 90 8.72 23.78 24.32
N ARG A 91 8.61 22.79 25.20
CA ARG A 91 9.75 22.31 26.01
C ARG A 91 10.87 21.71 25.17
N TYR A 92 10.55 21.02 24.08
CA TYR A 92 11.56 20.45 23.19
C TYR A 92 12.35 21.56 22.48
N VAL A 93 11.66 22.57 21.91
CA VAL A 93 12.28 23.74 21.27
C VAL A 93 13.19 24.47 22.25
N GLU A 94 12.69 24.75 23.46
CA GLU A 94 13.45 25.42 24.51
C GLU A 94 14.70 24.62 24.93
N ARG A 95 14.62 23.28 24.92
CA ARG A 95 15.76 22.40 25.21
C ARG A 95 16.78 22.36 24.05
N THR A 96 16.33 22.41 22.79
CA THR A 96 17.22 22.42 21.63
C THR A 96 17.94 23.77 21.45
N ASP A 97 17.25 24.90 21.66
CA ASP A 97 17.84 26.23 21.62
C ASP A 97 18.91 26.40 22.71
N ARG A 98 18.68 25.83 23.90
CA ARG A 98 19.65 25.87 24.99
C ARG A 98 20.89 24.98 24.74
N ARG A 99 20.80 24.02 23.82
CA ARG A 99 21.85 23.04 23.50
C ARG A 99 22.67 23.41 22.26
N MET A 100 22.16 24.32 21.43
CA MET A 100 22.85 24.94 20.29
C MET A 100 22.99 26.44 20.54
N PRO A 101 24.06 26.90 21.23
CA PRO A 101 24.33 28.33 21.30
C PRO A 101 24.83 28.79 19.92
N THR A 102 24.07 29.66 19.26
CA THR A 102 24.58 30.50 18.16
C THR A 102 25.49 31.59 18.69
#